data_AF-X1BEI1-F1
#
_entry.id   AF-X1BEI1-F1
#
_cell.length_a   1.000
_cell.length_b   1.000
_cell.length_c   1.000
_cell.angle_alpha   90.00
_cell.angle_beta   90.00
_cell.angle_gamma   90.00
#
_symmetry.space_group_name_H-M   'P 1'
#
loop_
_entity.id
_entity.type
_entity.pdbx_description
1 polymer ?
#
loop_
_entity_poly.entity_id
_entity_poly.type
_entity_poly.pdbx_seq_one_letter_code
_entity_poly.pdbx_strand_id
1 'polypeptide(L)'
;SIEIVDDTAVENYETIELTLSNPSSNVKLTAQNQHTYTIVDNEAGLAWDGLMWYYSDDPSTALFVNASGQLEWSPEKGGQFITRLPEHDLSYTGAVVEVSYLWMTDGDHDCPDCFDCDLYCLDDDITCIAGTSDMRVGLFEADGEYITDDGFDTSSSIFSGYKGYAWRFGPNMKAGPTRWVDCTGEVHKTGNFQKKAASSSNLMTTNDGLEDYIPGFELPPGEWSLSTVRLERLSSSSVETSITLNDRTYTWTDGDDDDQPQKIDVLAVHMRNGRPYSRLVLESLWRPPPEAWDPSPVDGAVN
;
A
#
# COMPACT_ATOMS: atom_id res chain seq x y z
N SER A 1 -20.61 -25.84 -21.35
CA SER A 1 -20.04 -24.55 -20.94
C SER A 1 -20.56 -24.24 -19.57
N ILE A 2 -19.79 -23.47 -18.81
CA ILE A 2 -20.25 -22.83 -17.59
C ILE A 2 -20.36 -21.35 -17.97
N GLU A 3 -21.48 -20.73 -17.62
CA GLU A 3 -21.70 -19.30 -17.85
C GLU A 3 -21.11 -18.52 -16.68
N ILE A 4 -20.33 -17.49 -16.99
CA ILE A 4 -19.89 -16.48 -16.03
C ILE A 4 -20.85 -15.31 -16.16
N VAL A 5 -21.41 -14.85 -15.05
CA VAL A 5 -22.35 -13.72 -15.03
C VAL A 5 -21.51 -12.45 -14.88
N ASP A 6 -21.64 -11.57 -15.86
CA ASP A 6 -21.04 -10.23 -15.85
C ASP A 6 -22.05 -9.27 -15.22
N ASP A 7 -21.61 -8.44 -14.27
CA ASP A 7 -22.44 -7.41 -13.68
C ASP A 7 -21.73 -6.05 -13.56
N THR A 8 -21.94 -5.32 -12.47
CA THR A 8 -21.32 -3.99 -12.28
C THR A 8 -20.79 -3.81 -10.87
N ALA A 9 -20.76 -4.87 -10.07
CA ALA A 9 -20.24 -4.86 -8.72
C ALA A 9 -18.74 -5.14 -8.78
N VAL A 10 -17.96 -4.33 -8.05
CA VAL A 10 -16.55 -4.66 -7.89
C VAL A 10 -16.41 -5.82 -6.92
N GLU A 11 -15.73 -6.87 -7.37
CA GLU A 11 -15.62 -8.15 -6.66
C GLU A 11 -14.15 -8.59 -6.53
N ASN A 12 -13.87 -9.35 -5.47
CA ASN A 12 -12.56 -9.99 -5.35
C ASN A 12 -12.46 -11.18 -6.29
N TYR A 13 -11.24 -11.71 -6.52
CA TYR A 13 -11.08 -12.95 -7.26
C TYR A 13 -11.90 -14.08 -6.65
N GLU A 14 -12.76 -14.66 -7.47
CA GLU A 14 -13.54 -15.83 -7.11
C GLU A 14 -12.92 -17.07 -7.72
N THR A 15 -13.12 -18.24 -7.10
CA THR A 15 -12.66 -19.50 -7.68
C THR A 15 -13.80 -20.49 -7.79
N ILE A 16 -13.85 -21.17 -8.93
CA ILE A 16 -14.71 -22.34 -9.14
C ILE A 16 -13.85 -23.60 -9.21
N GLU A 17 -14.23 -24.64 -8.47
CA GLU A 17 -13.61 -25.95 -8.55
C GLU A 17 -14.53 -26.92 -9.29
N LEU A 18 -14.04 -27.49 -10.38
CA LEU A 18 -14.76 -28.46 -11.21
C LEU A 18 -14.22 -29.85 -10.94
N THR A 19 -15.04 -30.73 -10.37
CA THR A 19 -14.68 -32.13 -10.12
C THR A 19 -15.42 -33.07 -11.07
N LEU A 20 -14.67 -33.84 -11.87
CA LEU A 20 -15.21 -34.98 -12.62
C LEU A 20 -15.51 -36.13 -11.65
N SER A 21 -16.73 -36.67 -11.72
CA SER A 21 -17.18 -37.80 -10.90
C SER A 21 -18.08 -38.74 -11.71
N ASN A 22 -18.33 -39.94 -11.19
CA ASN A 22 -19.22 -40.95 -11.78
C ASN A 22 -18.95 -41.27 -13.27
N PRO A 23 -17.72 -41.69 -13.63
CA PRO A 23 -17.43 -42.08 -15.00
C PRO A 23 -18.31 -43.27 -15.41
N SER A 24 -18.71 -43.33 -16.68
CA SER A 24 -19.42 -44.49 -17.23
C SER A 24 -18.60 -45.77 -17.02
N SER A 25 -19.28 -46.92 -16.92
CA SER A 25 -18.62 -48.22 -16.80
C SER A 25 -17.53 -48.38 -17.86
N ASN A 26 -16.33 -48.81 -17.43
CA ASN A 26 -15.10 -48.97 -18.24
C ASN A 26 -14.29 -47.68 -18.49
N VAL A 27 -14.62 -46.55 -17.85
CA VAL A 27 -13.78 -45.34 -17.82
C VAL A 27 -13.22 -45.15 -16.41
N LYS A 28 -11.91 -44.94 -16.30
CA LYS A 28 -11.24 -44.65 -15.02
C LYS A 28 -10.85 -43.18 -14.99
N LEU A 29 -11.35 -42.43 -14.02
CA LEU A 29 -10.83 -41.09 -13.71
C LEU A 29 -9.40 -41.21 -13.21
N THR A 30 -8.52 -40.33 -13.68
CA THR A 30 -7.13 -40.24 -13.24
C THR A 30 -7.00 -39.15 -12.17
N ALA A 31 -5.75 -38.84 -11.78
CA ALA A 31 -5.47 -37.79 -10.80
C ALA A 31 -5.84 -36.37 -11.27
N GLN A 32 -6.06 -36.16 -12.58
CA GLN A 32 -6.56 -34.90 -13.13
C GLN A 32 -8.08 -34.95 -13.27
N ASN A 33 -8.78 -35.06 -12.14
CA ASN A 33 -10.23 -34.99 -12.08
C ASN A 33 -10.74 -33.67 -11.49
N GLN A 34 -9.84 -32.77 -11.08
CA GLN A 34 -10.17 -31.43 -10.58
C GLN A 34 -9.56 -30.36 -11.49
N HIS A 35 -10.30 -29.28 -11.67
CA HIS A 35 -9.83 -28.06 -12.33
C HIS A 35 -10.32 -26.86 -11.53
N THR A 36 -9.40 -26.02 -11.06
CA THR A 36 -9.70 -24.74 -10.44
C THR A 36 -9.61 -23.65 -11.51
N TYR A 37 -10.64 -22.83 -11.61
CA TYR A 37 -10.68 -21.67 -12.49
C TYR A 37 -10.92 -20.42 -11.64
N THR A 38 -10.11 -19.38 -11.87
CA THR A 38 -10.25 -18.10 -11.18
C THR A 38 -11.06 -17.15 -12.06
N ILE A 39 -12.12 -16.57 -11.50
CA ILE A 39 -12.88 -15.48 -12.09
C ILE A 39 -12.20 -14.19 -11.64
N VAL A 40 -11.85 -13.36 -12.61
CA VAL A 40 -11.23 -12.05 -12.41
C VAL A 40 -12.28 -11.02 -12.76
N ASP A 41 -12.60 -10.14 -11.81
CA ASP A 41 -13.51 -9.03 -12.00
C ASP A 41 -12.99 -8.08 -13.11
N ASN A 42 -13.91 -7.49 -13.85
CA ASN A 42 -13.64 -6.50 -14.90
C ASN A 42 -14.10 -5.08 -14.52
N GLU A 43 -14.70 -4.89 -13.35
CA GLU A 43 -14.96 -3.57 -12.83
C GLU A 43 -13.68 -2.94 -12.27
N ALA A 44 -13.63 -1.60 -12.27
CA ALA A 44 -12.44 -0.89 -11.85
C ALA A 44 -12.34 -0.78 -10.32
N GLY A 45 -11.12 -0.96 -9.83
CA GLY A 45 -10.73 -0.91 -8.44
C GLY A 45 -10.83 -2.26 -7.73
N LEU A 46 -10.45 -2.24 -6.46
CA LEU A 46 -10.44 -3.39 -5.56
C LEU A 46 -11.12 -3.02 -4.25
N ALA A 47 -12.14 -3.80 -3.85
CA ALA A 47 -12.86 -3.58 -2.60
C ALA A 47 -12.12 -4.21 -1.42
N TRP A 48 -11.60 -3.38 -0.50
CA TRP A 48 -10.93 -3.83 0.73
C TRP A 48 -11.08 -2.82 1.87
N ASP A 49 -11.28 -3.32 3.09
CA ASP A 49 -11.44 -2.52 4.32
C ASP A 49 -12.58 -1.46 4.24
N GLY A 50 -13.64 -1.78 3.47
CA GLY A 50 -14.77 -0.88 3.25
C GLY A 50 -14.45 0.30 2.32
N LEU A 51 -13.31 0.25 1.62
CA LEU A 51 -12.84 1.26 0.67
C LEU A 51 -12.67 0.65 -0.72
N MET A 52 -12.62 1.53 -1.72
CA MET A 52 -12.25 1.19 -3.10
C MET A 52 -10.82 1.64 -3.39
N TRP A 53 -10.00 0.72 -3.84
CA TRP A 53 -8.58 0.95 -4.14
C TRP A 53 -8.37 0.88 -5.64
N TYR A 54 -7.78 1.91 -6.22
CA TYR A 54 -7.44 1.95 -7.64
C TYR A 54 -5.94 1.86 -7.83
N TYR A 55 -5.53 1.24 -8.92
CA TYR A 55 -4.14 0.98 -9.25
C TYR A 55 -3.72 1.70 -10.54
N SER A 56 -2.49 2.18 -10.58
CA SER A 56 -1.97 2.98 -11.71
C SER A 56 -1.72 2.18 -12.99
N ASP A 57 -1.68 0.86 -12.88
CA ASP A 57 -1.59 -0.07 -14.01
C ASP A 57 -2.79 -1.03 -13.97
N ASP A 58 -2.72 -2.15 -14.66
CA ASP A 58 -3.71 -3.23 -14.58
C ASP A 58 -3.68 -3.90 -13.18
N PRO A 59 -4.76 -3.81 -12.37
CA PRO A 59 -4.78 -4.35 -11.00
C PRO A 59 -4.61 -5.88 -10.99
N SER A 60 -5.03 -6.56 -12.06
CA SER A 60 -4.95 -8.02 -12.19
C SER A 60 -3.53 -8.57 -12.15
N THR A 61 -2.54 -7.67 -12.26
CA THR A 61 -1.13 -8.01 -12.36
C THR A 61 -0.37 -7.94 -11.03
N ALA A 62 -0.89 -7.23 -10.02
CA ALA A 62 -0.08 -6.94 -8.83
C ALA A 62 -0.83 -6.59 -7.53
N LEU A 63 -2.08 -6.12 -7.53
CA LEU A 63 -2.80 -5.69 -6.32
C LEU A 63 -4.07 -6.54 -6.11
N PHE A 64 -4.20 -7.20 -4.97
CA PHE A 64 -5.30 -8.12 -4.72
C PHE A 64 -5.56 -8.33 -3.21
N VAL A 65 -6.71 -8.91 -2.87
CA VAL A 65 -6.98 -9.40 -1.52
C VAL A 65 -6.54 -10.86 -1.41
N ASN A 66 -5.60 -11.16 -0.53
CA ASN A 66 -5.06 -12.51 -0.37
C ASN A 66 -6.04 -13.44 0.39
N ALA A 67 -5.70 -14.72 0.49
CA ALA A 67 -6.56 -15.72 1.14
C ALA A 67 -6.83 -15.46 2.65
N SER A 68 -6.05 -14.57 3.27
CA SER A 68 -6.24 -14.14 4.66
C SER A 68 -7.11 -12.87 4.78
N GLY A 69 -7.62 -12.33 3.67
CA GLY A 69 -8.40 -11.09 3.65
C GLY A 69 -7.55 -9.81 3.76
N GLN A 70 -6.24 -9.90 3.50
CA GLN A 70 -5.30 -8.78 3.58
C GLN A 70 -5.12 -8.18 2.18
N LEU A 71 -4.91 -6.87 2.10
CA LEU A 71 -4.52 -6.22 0.85
C LEU A 71 -3.04 -6.51 0.59
N GLU A 72 -2.77 -7.23 -0.48
CA GLU A 72 -1.42 -7.62 -0.89
C GLU A 72 -1.09 -6.98 -2.23
N TRP A 73 0.10 -6.39 -2.29
CA TRP A 73 0.65 -5.78 -3.48
C TRP A 73 2.01 -6.42 -3.77
N SER A 74 2.27 -6.81 -5.02
CA SER A 74 3.60 -7.18 -5.51
C SER A 74 4.30 -5.94 -6.08
N PRO A 75 5.12 -5.21 -5.30
CA PRO A 75 5.53 -3.87 -5.67
C PRO A 75 6.50 -3.87 -6.84
N GLU A 76 6.15 -3.10 -7.85
CA GLU A 76 6.92 -2.90 -9.05
C GLU A 76 7.38 -1.45 -9.19
N LYS A 77 8.35 -1.24 -10.08
CA LYS A 77 8.90 0.08 -10.32
C LYS A 77 7.84 1.00 -10.93
N GLY A 78 7.49 2.07 -10.22
CA GLY A 78 6.58 3.10 -10.68
C GLY A 78 5.13 2.89 -10.22
N GLY A 79 4.80 1.72 -9.66
CA GLY A 79 3.44 1.40 -9.27
C GLY A 79 2.90 2.30 -8.18
N GLN A 80 1.61 2.61 -8.25
CA GLN A 80 0.89 3.37 -7.24
C GLN A 80 -0.52 2.81 -7.08
N PHE A 81 -0.95 2.61 -5.84
CA PHE A 81 -2.36 2.43 -5.54
C PHE A 81 -2.87 3.57 -4.65
N ILE A 82 -4.14 3.89 -4.82
CA ILE A 82 -4.79 5.04 -4.20
C ILE A 82 -6.20 4.65 -3.76
N THR A 83 -6.64 5.22 -2.65
CA THR A 83 -8.01 5.10 -2.19
C THR A 83 -8.53 6.44 -1.70
N ARG A 84 -9.85 6.59 -1.77
CA ARG A 84 -10.56 7.71 -1.18
C ARG A 84 -10.95 7.34 0.26
N LEU A 85 -10.46 8.12 1.21
CA LEU A 85 -10.85 8.02 2.62
C LEU A 85 -12.18 8.76 2.85
N PRO A 86 -12.92 8.42 3.93
CA PRO A 86 -13.86 9.36 4.53
C PRO A 86 -13.16 10.69 4.79
N GLU A 87 -13.86 11.80 4.61
CA GLU A 87 -13.24 13.11 4.83
C GLU A 87 -12.90 13.30 6.32
N HIS A 88 -11.62 13.56 6.59
CA HIS A 88 -11.13 13.92 7.92
C HIS A 88 -10.80 15.42 7.95
N ASP A 89 -11.44 16.15 8.86
CA ASP A 89 -11.19 17.58 9.05
C ASP A 89 -9.80 17.82 9.65
N LEU A 90 -9.02 18.69 9.00
CA LEU A 90 -7.72 19.17 9.44
C LEU A 90 -7.69 20.70 9.47
N SER A 91 -8.81 21.40 9.61
CA SER A 91 -8.90 22.86 9.43
C SER A 91 -8.64 23.68 10.70
N TYR A 92 -8.67 23.06 11.87
CA TYR A 92 -8.53 23.73 13.16
C TYR A 92 -7.33 23.24 13.97
N THR A 93 -6.76 24.11 14.81
CA THR A 93 -5.65 23.75 15.70
C THR A 93 -6.03 22.60 16.62
N GLY A 94 -5.19 21.56 16.67
CA GLY A 94 -5.42 20.32 17.39
C GLY A 94 -6.21 19.27 16.60
N ALA A 95 -6.59 19.56 15.35
CA ALA A 95 -7.12 18.53 14.46
C ALA A 95 -6.03 17.50 14.14
N VAL A 96 -6.42 16.22 14.15
CA VAL A 96 -5.53 15.08 13.92
C VAL A 96 -6.16 14.19 12.88
N VAL A 97 -5.37 13.82 11.87
CA VAL A 97 -5.68 12.74 10.94
C VAL A 97 -4.65 11.65 11.14
N GLU A 98 -5.11 10.42 11.31
CA GLU A 98 -4.25 9.26 11.50
C GLU A 98 -4.80 8.11 10.66
N VAL A 99 -3.92 7.45 9.92
CA VAL A 99 -4.24 6.22 9.19
C VAL A 99 -3.24 5.15 9.60
N SER A 100 -3.77 4.00 10.00
CA SER A 100 -2.99 2.92 10.58
C SER A 100 -3.40 1.55 10.01
N TYR A 101 -2.40 0.76 9.64
CA TYR A 101 -2.53 -0.63 9.19
C TYR A 101 -1.43 -1.48 9.81
N LEU A 102 -1.68 -2.78 9.99
CA LEU A 102 -0.55 -3.70 10.15
C LEU A 102 0.15 -3.81 8.81
N TRP A 103 1.45 -3.58 8.82
CA TRP A 103 2.31 -3.51 7.65
C TRP A 103 3.32 -4.65 7.70
N MET A 104 3.47 -5.35 6.58
CA MET A 104 4.57 -6.27 6.35
C MET A 104 5.13 -6.07 4.94
N THR A 105 6.45 -6.03 4.84
CA THR A 105 7.15 -6.10 3.56
C THR A 105 8.15 -7.23 3.57
N ASP A 106 8.24 -7.92 2.45
CA ASP A 106 9.11 -9.07 2.24
C ASP A 106 9.80 -8.94 0.88
N GLY A 107 10.87 -9.69 0.68
CA GLY A 107 11.72 -9.58 -0.50
C GLY A 107 13.09 -10.18 -0.27
N ASP A 108 13.94 -10.15 -1.30
CA ASP A 108 15.28 -10.73 -1.22
C ASP A 108 16.14 -10.00 -0.18
N HIS A 109 16.70 -10.78 0.74
CA HIS A 109 17.57 -10.30 1.81
C HIS A 109 18.60 -11.38 2.21
N ASP A 110 19.87 -11.13 1.96
CA ASP A 110 20.98 -11.98 2.43
C ASP A 110 22.32 -11.24 2.47
N CYS A 111 22.30 -9.90 2.49
CA CYS A 111 23.49 -9.08 2.42
C CYS A 111 24.12 -8.94 3.82
N PRO A 112 25.30 -9.53 4.06
CA PRO A 112 25.94 -9.51 5.38
C PRO A 112 26.31 -8.09 5.82
N ASP A 113 26.72 -7.26 4.86
CA ASP A 113 27.07 -5.86 5.08
C ASP A 113 26.68 -4.99 3.88
N CYS A 114 25.64 -4.19 4.07
CA CYS A 114 25.16 -3.20 3.10
C CYS A 114 26.16 -2.13 2.68
N PHE A 115 27.29 -2.00 3.37
CA PHE A 115 28.32 -1.00 3.08
C PHE A 115 29.60 -1.60 2.52
N ASP A 116 29.68 -2.93 2.42
CA ASP A 116 30.84 -3.61 1.87
C ASP A 116 30.74 -3.69 0.33
N CYS A 117 31.65 -2.95 -0.30
CA CYS A 117 31.78 -2.87 -1.75
C CYS A 117 32.13 -4.19 -2.43
N ASP A 118 32.79 -5.11 -1.71
CA ASP A 118 33.29 -6.35 -2.30
C ASP A 118 32.21 -7.44 -2.35
N LEU A 119 31.09 -7.24 -1.64
CA LEU A 119 29.99 -8.21 -1.58
C LEU A 119 29.01 -8.11 -2.77
N TYR A 120 28.97 -6.97 -3.47
CA TYR A 120 28.06 -6.67 -4.60
C TYR A 120 26.56 -6.92 -4.34
N CYS A 121 26.15 -7.20 -3.09
CA CYS A 121 24.75 -7.47 -2.72
C CYS A 121 23.95 -6.23 -2.32
N LEU A 122 24.61 -5.07 -2.20
CA LEU A 122 24.02 -3.82 -1.69
C LEU A 122 22.87 -3.27 -2.55
N ASP A 123 22.87 -3.55 -3.86
CA ASP A 123 21.83 -3.09 -4.79
C ASP A 123 20.61 -4.04 -4.85
N ASP A 124 20.80 -5.30 -4.45
CA ASP A 124 19.81 -6.37 -4.58
C ASP A 124 19.22 -6.82 -3.23
N ASP A 125 19.46 -6.06 -2.15
CA ASP A 125 18.95 -6.38 -0.82
C ASP A 125 18.06 -5.26 -0.28
N ILE A 126 16.82 -5.62 0.11
CA ILE A 126 15.82 -4.66 0.58
C ILE A 126 16.18 -3.99 1.92
N THR A 127 17.10 -4.56 2.69
CA THR A 127 17.59 -4.03 3.97
C THR A 127 18.69 -2.97 3.78
N CYS A 128 19.22 -2.85 2.57
CA CYS A 128 20.33 -1.96 2.25
C CYS A 128 19.89 -0.62 1.67
N ILE A 129 20.72 0.41 1.94
CA ILE A 129 20.46 1.80 1.55
C ILE A 129 20.75 2.05 0.06
N ALA A 130 21.56 1.21 -0.57
CA ALA A 130 22.12 1.47 -1.90
C ALA A 130 21.14 1.14 -3.01
N GLY A 131 20.66 2.11 -3.78
CA GLY A 131 19.60 1.98 -4.80
C GLY A 131 18.22 2.50 -4.36
N THR A 132 18.13 3.07 -3.15
CA THR A 132 17.01 3.83 -2.59
C THR A 132 15.65 3.11 -2.67
N SER A 133 15.40 2.12 -1.79
CA SER A 133 14.07 1.52 -1.61
C SER A 133 13.06 2.64 -1.34
N ASP A 134 12.31 3.00 -2.37
CA ASP A 134 11.52 4.22 -2.42
C ASP A 134 10.03 3.89 -2.27
N MET A 135 9.70 3.23 -1.15
CA MET A 135 8.31 3.12 -0.74
C MET A 135 7.86 4.49 -0.26
N ARG A 136 6.66 4.89 -0.69
CA ARG A 136 6.04 6.13 -0.30
C ARG A 136 4.61 5.87 0.13
N VAL A 137 4.22 6.48 1.24
CA VAL A 137 2.82 6.57 1.67
C VAL A 137 2.48 8.04 1.71
N GLY A 138 1.28 8.44 1.34
CA GLY A 138 0.88 9.84 1.36
C GLY A 138 -0.58 10.06 1.73
N LEU A 139 -0.82 11.16 2.43
CA LEU A 139 -2.13 11.67 2.81
C LEU A 139 -2.37 12.99 2.11
N PHE A 140 -3.48 13.08 1.37
CA PHE A 140 -3.78 14.25 0.54
C PHE A 140 -5.21 14.73 0.71
N GLU A 141 -5.38 16.03 0.48
CA GLU A 141 -6.63 16.69 0.17
C GLU A 141 -6.81 16.66 -1.35
N ALA A 142 -7.88 16.03 -1.83
CA ALA A 142 -8.36 16.21 -3.19
C ALA A 142 -9.06 17.55 -3.38
N ASP A 143 -9.01 18.10 -4.59
CA ASP A 143 -9.69 19.35 -4.95
C ASP A 143 -11.17 19.15 -5.34
N GLY A 144 -11.65 17.90 -5.29
CA GLY A 144 -13.02 17.50 -5.58
C GLY A 144 -13.14 16.50 -6.73
N GLU A 145 -12.11 16.36 -7.55
CA GLU A 145 -11.97 15.24 -8.49
C GLU A 145 -11.30 14.06 -7.80
N TYR A 146 -11.57 12.83 -8.27
CA TYR A 146 -11.01 11.60 -7.72
C TYR A 146 -10.69 10.61 -8.83
N ILE A 147 -9.68 9.78 -8.61
CA ILE A 147 -9.50 8.56 -9.38
C ILE A 147 -10.71 7.65 -9.16
N THR A 148 -11.30 7.18 -10.24
CA THR A 148 -12.46 6.29 -10.25
C THR A 148 -12.21 5.00 -11.03
N ASP A 149 -11.02 4.85 -11.60
CA ASP A 149 -10.68 3.77 -12.51
C ASP A 149 -9.20 3.39 -12.32
N ASP A 150 -8.86 2.14 -12.62
CA ASP A 150 -7.47 1.69 -12.69
C ASP A 150 -6.77 2.17 -13.97
N GLY A 151 -5.48 1.85 -14.12
CA GLY A 151 -4.70 2.21 -15.29
C GLY A 151 -4.48 3.71 -15.45
N PHE A 152 -4.52 4.46 -14.34
CA PHE A 152 -4.32 5.90 -14.34
C PHE A 152 -2.84 6.29 -14.37
N ASP A 153 -2.51 7.36 -15.09
CA ASP A 153 -1.14 7.88 -15.10
C ASP A 153 -0.77 8.50 -13.74
N THR A 154 0.35 8.05 -13.16
CA THR A 154 0.90 8.57 -11.90
C THR A 154 1.36 10.04 -11.99
N SER A 155 1.46 10.59 -13.20
CA SER A 155 1.49 12.03 -13.42
C SER A 155 0.38 12.48 -14.36
N SER A 156 -0.63 13.15 -13.80
CA SER A 156 -1.83 13.55 -14.52
C SER A 156 -2.39 14.86 -13.97
N SER A 157 -3.15 15.58 -14.79
CA SER A 157 -3.84 16.80 -14.36
C SER A 157 -4.87 16.55 -13.26
N ILE A 158 -5.34 15.31 -13.10
CA ILE A 158 -6.26 14.93 -12.01
C ILE A 158 -5.63 15.15 -10.62
N PHE A 159 -4.30 15.11 -10.51
CA PHE A 159 -3.60 15.39 -9.26
C PHE A 159 -3.23 16.87 -9.09
N SER A 160 -3.51 17.71 -10.09
CA SER A 160 -3.44 19.17 -9.89
C SER A 160 -4.56 19.59 -8.94
N GLY A 161 -4.33 20.62 -8.13
CA GLY A 161 -5.24 21.04 -7.05
C GLY A 161 -5.05 20.24 -5.76
N TYR A 162 -4.67 18.96 -5.85
CA TYR A 162 -4.40 18.15 -4.66
C TYR A 162 -3.19 18.68 -3.88
N LYS A 163 -3.27 18.63 -2.56
CA LYS A 163 -2.18 19.05 -1.66
C LYS A 163 -2.08 18.13 -0.45
N GLY A 164 -0.91 18.04 0.16
CA GLY A 164 -0.72 17.17 1.31
C GLY A 164 0.72 16.76 1.53
N TYR A 165 0.90 15.62 2.17
CA TYR A 165 2.20 15.16 2.63
C TYR A 165 2.41 13.69 2.30
N ALA A 166 3.66 13.33 2.04
CA ALA A 166 4.08 11.96 1.86
C ALA A 166 5.36 11.67 2.64
N TRP A 167 5.54 10.40 2.93
CA TRP A 167 6.70 9.85 3.61
C TRP A 167 7.37 8.90 2.65
N ARG A 168 8.59 9.22 2.22
CA ARG A 168 9.48 8.33 1.49
C ARG A 168 10.34 7.60 2.50
N PHE A 169 10.29 6.28 2.53
CA PHE A 169 10.99 5.49 3.53
C PHE A 169 11.32 4.07 3.06
N GLY A 170 12.31 3.47 3.73
CA GLY A 170 12.63 2.05 3.60
C GLY A 170 12.18 1.29 4.83
N PRO A 171 11.10 0.47 4.74
CA PRO A 171 10.58 -0.31 5.86
C PRO A 171 11.66 -1.21 6.50
N ASN A 172 12.41 -1.94 5.65
CA ASN A 172 13.39 -2.93 6.09
C ASN A 172 14.81 -2.37 6.22
N MET A 173 15.00 -1.11 5.84
CA MET A 173 16.33 -0.51 5.75
C MET A 173 16.92 -0.20 7.13
N LYS A 174 18.25 -0.26 7.24
CA LYS A 174 18.99 0.18 8.44
C LYS A 174 18.62 1.62 8.84
N ALA A 175 18.53 1.87 10.15
CA ALA A 175 18.14 3.17 10.69
C ALA A 175 19.23 4.25 10.56
N GLY A 176 20.41 3.90 10.05
CA GLY A 176 21.44 4.89 9.77
C GLY A 176 22.59 4.33 8.93
N PRO A 177 23.36 5.21 8.27
CA PRO A 177 23.17 6.67 8.16
C PRO A 177 22.03 7.04 7.20
N THR A 178 21.46 8.25 7.30
CA THR A 178 20.38 8.69 6.38
C THR A 178 20.87 9.10 4.99
N ARG A 179 22.19 9.22 4.84
CA ARG A 179 22.86 9.55 3.59
C ARG A 179 24.21 8.82 3.53
N TRP A 180 24.52 8.27 2.38
CA TRP A 180 25.76 7.55 2.17
C TRP A 180 26.24 7.70 0.73
N VAL A 181 27.52 7.42 0.49
CA VAL A 181 28.12 7.41 -0.85
C VAL A 181 28.64 6.02 -1.10
N ASP A 182 28.20 5.41 -2.18
CA ASP A 182 28.61 4.05 -2.51
C ASP A 182 29.99 3.96 -3.17
N CYS A 183 30.34 2.72 -3.45
CA CYS A 183 31.60 2.28 -4.04
C CYS A 183 31.80 2.79 -5.48
N THR A 184 30.69 3.14 -6.16
CA THR A 184 30.68 3.76 -7.49
C THR A 184 30.71 5.29 -7.42
N GLY A 185 30.53 5.86 -6.21
CA GLY A 185 30.44 7.29 -5.95
C GLY A 185 29.01 7.84 -5.99
N GLU A 186 27.98 6.99 -6.11
CA GLU A 186 26.58 7.40 -6.08
C GLU A 186 26.15 7.77 -4.66
N VAL A 187 25.35 8.84 -4.55
CA VAL A 187 24.84 9.31 -3.26
C VAL A 187 23.46 8.72 -3.01
N HIS A 188 23.36 7.91 -1.96
CA HIS A 188 22.13 7.27 -1.52
C HIS A 188 21.50 7.99 -0.32
N LYS A 189 20.17 7.87 -0.22
CA LYS A 189 19.36 8.48 0.85
C LYS A 189 18.36 7.44 1.36
N THR A 190 18.11 7.42 2.67
CA THR A 190 17.16 6.46 3.27
C THR A 190 15.71 6.82 3.02
N GLY A 191 15.39 8.10 2.98
CA GLY A 191 14.01 8.56 2.96
C GLY A 191 13.91 10.05 3.25
N ASN A 192 12.73 10.62 3.02
CA ASN A 192 12.44 12.03 3.23
C ASN A 192 10.95 12.24 3.51
N PHE A 193 10.63 13.24 4.33
CA PHE A 193 9.30 13.84 4.28
C PHE A 193 9.14 14.57 2.96
N GLN A 194 7.91 14.68 2.48
CA GLN A 194 7.60 15.31 1.20
C GLN A 194 6.32 16.13 1.32
N LYS A 195 6.36 17.39 0.88
CA LYS A 195 5.19 18.25 0.71
C LYS A 195 4.76 18.25 -0.76
N LYS A 196 3.49 17.96 -1.01
CA LYS A 196 2.87 18.08 -2.33
C LYS A 196 2.19 19.44 -2.45
N ALA A 197 2.71 20.28 -3.34
CA ALA A 197 2.06 21.53 -3.73
C ALA A 197 0.83 21.29 -4.63
N ALA A 198 -0.16 22.17 -4.54
CA ALA A 198 -1.39 22.12 -5.35
C ALA A 198 -1.10 22.27 -6.86
N SER A 199 -0.01 22.93 -7.22
CA SER A 199 0.42 23.09 -8.61
C SER A 199 1.04 21.84 -9.24
N SER A 200 1.35 20.80 -8.44
CA SER A 200 1.97 19.56 -8.94
C SER A 200 0.94 18.64 -9.60
N SER A 201 1.31 18.06 -10.75
CA SER A 201 0.54 17.03 -11.45
C SER A 201 0.86 15.60 -11.00
N ASN A 202 1.51 15.42 -9.85
CA ASN A 202 1.70 14.11 -9.23
C ASN A 202 1.50 14.19 -7.73
N LEU A 203 1.13 13.07 -7.10
CA LEU A 203 0.98 12.99 -5.64
C LEU A 203 2.33 13.00 -4.93
N MET A 204 3.16 12.00 -5.22
CA MET A 204 4.42 11.75 -4.54
C MET A 204 5.42 10.97 -5.39
N THR A 205 5.27 10.95 -6.71
CA THR A 205 6.10 10.08 -7.57
C THR A 205 7.42 10.73 -7.97
N THR A 206 7.53 12.06 -7.88
CA THR A 206 8.76 12.82 -8.13
C THR A 206 9.52 13.17 -6.84
N ASN A 207 10.74 13.70 -6.95
CA ASN A 207 11.54 14.15 -5.79
C ASN A 207 11.34 15.64 -5.50
N ASP A 208 10.13 16.14 -5.75
CA ASP A 208 9.79 17.55 -5.54
C ASP A 208 9.20 17.74 -4.14
N GLY A 209 9.52 18.88 -3.51
CA GLY A 209 9.05 19.18 -2.15
C GLY A 209 9.62 18.25 -1.08
N LEU A 210 10.83 17.69 -1.29
CA LEU A 210 11.50 16.88 -0.27
C LEU A 210 12.03 17.74 0.86
N GLU A 211 11.76 17.30 2.09
CA GLU A 211 12.09 17.99 3.33
C GLU A 211 13.10 17.15 4.13
N ASP A 212 12.95 17.12 5.46
CA ASP A 212 13.85 16.40 6.36
C ASP A 212 13.98 14.91 6.04
N TYR A 213 15.11 14.33 6.43
CA TYR A 213 15.40 12.93 6.17
C TYR A 213 14.62 12.01 7.10
N ILE A 214 14.12 10.91 6.54
CA ILE A 214 13.54 9.78 7.27
C ILE A 214 14.57 8.65 7.28
N PRO A 215 15.09 8.23 8.44
CA PRO A 215 15.92 7.03 8.54
C PRO A 215 15.14 5.74 8.26
N GLY A 216 15.84 4.64 7.98
CA GLY A 216 15.20 3.32 7.83
C GLY A 216 14.57 2.82 9.13
N PHE A 217 13.63 1.89 9.01
CA PHE A 217 12.85 1.39 10.14
C PHE A 217 13.34 0.06 10.71
N GLU A 218 14.28 -0.62 10.04
CA GLU A 218 14.82 -1.91 10.47
C GLU A 218 13.75 -2.99 10.72
N LEU A 219 12.61 -2.90 10.04
CA LEU A 219 11.60 -3.95 10.10
C LEU A 219 12.20 -5.22 9.46
N PRO A 220 12.36 -6.33 10.20
CA PRO A 220 12.87 -7.54 9.56
C PRO A 220 11.92 -7.97 8.43
N PRO A 221 12.43 -8.34 7.24
CA PRO A 221 11.60 -8.84 6.15
C PRO A 221 10.66 -9.97 6.60
N GLY A 222 9.39 -9.88 6.23
CA GLY A 222 8.36 -10.86 6.60
C GLY A 222 7.77 -10.67 8.01
N GLU A 223 8.30 -9.77 8.83
CA GLU A 223 7.71 -9.44 10.14
C GLU A 223 6.65 -8.33 10.02
N TRP A 224 5.68 -8.39 10.94
CA TRP A 224 4.59 -7.42 11.01
C TRP A 224 4.92 -6.28 11.97
N SER A 225 4.48 -5.07 11.60
CA SER A 225 4.47 -3.94 12.52
C SER A 225 3.29 -3.02 12.28
N LEU A 226 2.81 -2.35 13.32
CA LEU A 226 1.85 -1.27 13.16
C LEU A 226 2.52 -0.13 12.40
N SER A 227 2.03 0.16 11.20
CA SER A 227 2.38 1.36 10.45
C SER A 227 1.32 2.42 10.70
N THR A 228 1.77 3.62 11.06
CA THR A 228 0.89 4.77 11.28
C THR A 228 1.47 5.97 10.56
N VAL A 229 0.68 6.61 9.70
CA VAL A 229 0.98 7.95 9.19
C VAL A 229 0.00 8.94 9.80
N ARG A 230 0.51 10.07 10.26
CA ARG A 230 -0.26 11.01 11.07
C ARG A 230 0.05 12.45 10.69
N LEU A 231 -1.00 13.27 10.69
CA LEU A 231 -0.94 14.72 10.57
C LEU A 231 -1.62 15.36 11.78
N GLU A 232 -1.03 16.41 12.33
CA GLU A 232 -1.64 17.24 13.38
C GLU A 232 -1.48 18.71 13.05
N ARG A 233 -2.60 19.44 13.02
CA ARG A 233 -2.55 20.89 12.87
C ARG A 233 -2.11 21.55 14.18
N LEU A 234 -0.87 21.99 14.26
CA LEU A 234 -0.32 22.66 15.44
C LEU A 234 -0.77 24.13 15.56
N SER A 235 -1.03 24.77 14.42
CA SER A 235 -1.53 26.15 14.36
C SER A 235 -2.25 26.43 13.03
N SER A 236 -2.72 27.66 12.83
CA SER A 236 -3.29 28.07 11.54
C SER A 236 -2.30 28.01 10.37
N SER A 237 -0.99 27.95 10.65
CA SER A 237 0.07 27.93 9.64
C SER A 237 1.05 26.78 9.82
N SER A 238 0.72 25.78 10.64
CA SER A 238 1.64 24.69 10.90
C SER A 238 0.95 23.36 11.05
N VAL A 239 1.50 22.36 10.37
CA VAL A 239 1.11 20.95 10.43
C VAL A 239 2.32 20.12 10.78
N GLU A 240 2.24 19.35 11.85
CA GLU A 240 3.18 18.29 12.14
C GLU A 240 2.79 17.03 11.37
N THR A 241 3.78 16.38 10.77
CA THR A 241 3.63 15.11 10.06
C THR A 241 4.50 14.07 10.76
N SER A 242 4.01 12.85 10.88
CA SER A 242 4.81 11.76 11.41
C SER A 242 4.49 10.43 10.76
N ILE A 243 5.49 9.54 10.80
CA ILE A 243 5.38 8.15 10.39
C ILE A 243 5.96 7.27 11.49
N THR A 244 5.22 6.23 11.84
CA THR A 244 5.61 5.19 12.78
C THR A 244 5.63 3.85 12.08
N LEU A 245 6.70 3.09 12.29
CA LEU A 245 6.82 1.69 11.89
C LEU A 245 7.90 1.04 12.77
N ASN A 246 7.75 -0.23 13.11
CA ASN A 246 8.71 -0.99 13.92
C ASN A 246 9.11 -0.26 15.22
N ASP A 247 8.12 0.27 15.93
CA ASP A 247 8.25 1.07 17.17
C ASP A 247 9.15 2.33 17.06
N ARG A 248 9.48 2.76 15.84
CA ARG A 248 10.23 3.99 15.57
C ARG A 248 9.27 5.02 14.99
N THR A 249 9.36 6.25 15.48
CA THR A 249 8.58 7.38 14.97
C THR A 249 9.51 8.47 14.51
N TYR A 250 9.28 8.97 13.30
CA TYR A 250 9.95 10.15 12.76
C TYR A 250 8.92 11.24 12.50
N THR A 251 9.32 12.49 12.72
CA THR A 251 8.44 13.66 12.65
C THR A 251 9.11 14.79 11.90
N TRP A 252 8.33 15.54 11.12
CA TRP A 252 8.70 16.82 10.53
C TRP A 252 7.52 17.79 10.61
N THR A 253 7.81 19.08 10.79
CA THR A 253 6.80 20.12 10.90
C THR A 253 6.87 21.07 9.71
N ASP A 254 5.77 21.14 8.97
CA ASP A 254 5.52 22.22 8.03
C ASP A 254 5.17 23.49 8.83
N GLY A 255 6.00 24.53 8.72
CA GLY A 255 5.81 25.81 9.40
C GLY A 255 5.26 26.92 8.49
N ASP A 256 4.90 26.59 7.25
CA ASP A 256 4.47 27.52 6.20
C ASP A 256 3.03 27.23 5.80
N ASP A 257 2.15 28.23 5.85
CA ASP A 257 0.72 28.08 5.52
C ASP A 257 0.44 27.84 4.04
N ASP A 258 1.41 28.07 3.16
CA ASP A 258 1.27 27.81 1.73
C ASP A 258 0.96 26.33 1.45
N ASP A 259 -0.09 26.05 0.67
CA ASP A 259 -0.50 24.71 0.24
C ASP A 259 -0.69 23.67 1.37
N GLN A 260 -1.00 24.10 2.60
CA GLN A 260 -1.39 23.15 3.65
C GLN A 260 -2.81 22.58 3.44
N PRO A 261 -3.00 21.26 3.61
CA PRO A 261 -4.32 20.65 3.57
C PRO A 261 -5.19 21.11 4.76
N GLN A 262 -6.45 21.41 4.50
CA GLN A 262 -7.51 21.70 5.47
C GLN A 262 -8.36 20.47 5.79
N LYS A 263 -8.23 19.42 4.98
CA LYS A 263 -8.83 18.10 5.20
C LYS A 263 -7.94 17.02 4.62
N ILE A 264 -8.23 15.76 4.91
CA ILE A 264 -7.60 14.62 4.26
C ILE A 264 -8.69 13.64 3.85
N ASP A 265 -8.66 13.23 2.60
CA ASP A 265 -9.64 12.32 2.00
C ASP A 265 -9.02 11.38 0.96
N VAL A 266 -7.69 11.35 0.86
CA VAL A 266 -6.96 10.47 -0.05
C VAL A 266 -5.77 9.85 0.67
N LEU A 267 -5.64 8.54 0.53
CA LEU A 267 -4.44 7.78 0.87
C LEU A 267 -3.88 7.20 -0.41
N ALA A 268 -2.56 7.28 -0.59
CA ALA A 268 -1.87 6.58 -1.66
C ALA A 268 -0.63 5.87 -1.14
N VAL A 269 -0.21 4.82 -1.86
CA VAL A 269 1.08 4.15 -1.70
C VAL A 269 1.73 4.05 -3.06
N HIS A 270 3.03 4.32 -3.13
CA HIS A 270 3.81 4.32 -4.38
C HIS A 270 5.17 3.68 -4.15
N MET A 271 5.63 2.93 -5.13
CA MET A 271 6.98 2.38 -5.18
C MET A 271 7.69 3.01 -6.38
N ARG A 272 8.63 3.93 -6.12
CA ARG A 272 9.35 4.58 -7.24
C ARG A 272 10.38 3.65 -7.86
N ASN A 273 11.11 2.92 -7.04
CA ASN A 273 12.17 2.02 -7.46
C ASN A 273 11.74 0.59 -7.09
N GLY A 274 11.46 -0.21 -8.11
CA GLY A 274 11.19 -1.65 -7.95
C GLY A 274 12.46 -2.35 -7.49
N ARG A 275 12.63 -2.37 -6.17
CA ARG A 275 13.55 -3.25 -5.44
C ARG A 275 13.02 -4.68 -5.49
N PRO A 276 13.79 -5.69 -5.04
CA PRO A 276 13.30 -7.07 -4.96
C PRO A 276 12.31 -7.27 -3.79
N TYR A 277 11.43 -6.29 -3.54
CA TYR A 277 10.23 -6.53 -2.77
C TYR A 277 9.40 -7.58 -3.50
N SER A 278 9.13 -8.68 -2.82
CA SER A 278 8.22 -9.70 -3.33
C SER A 278 6.77 -9.33 -3.03
N ARG A 279 6.54 -8.63 -1.90
CA ARG A 279 5.22 -8.19 -1.46
C ARG A 279 5.26 -7.07 -0.43
N LEU A 280 4.25 -6.21 -0.48
CA LEU A 280 3.74 -5.38 0.60
C LEU A 280 2.38 -5.95 1.00
N VAL A 281 2.14 -6.13 2.30
CA VAL A 281 0.84 -6.58 2.80
C VAL A 281 0.35 -5.60 3.86
N LEU A 282 -0.90 -5.17 3.70
CA LEU A 282 -1.65 -4.38 4.67
C LEU A 282 -2.75 -5.24 5.28
N GLU A 283 -2.79 -5.32 6.61
CA GLU A 283 -3.88 -5.94 7.36
C GLU A 283 -4.67 -4.86 8.11
N SER A 284 -6.00 -4.90 7.96
CA SER A 284 -6.90 -4.01 8.66
C SER A 284 -6.84 -4.25 10.16
N LEU A 285 -6.83 -3.17 10.93
CA LEU A 285 -6.96 -3.24 12.39
C LEU A 285 -8.38 -3.59 12.83
N TRP A 286 -9.35 -3.44 11.93
CA TRP A 286 -10.71 -3.87 12.17
C TRP A 286 -10.81 -5.39 12.01
N ARG A 287 -11.14 -6.06 13.11
CA ARG A 287 -11.58 -7.45 13.08
C ARG A 287 -13.11 -7.44 13.14
N PRO A 288 -13.83 -8.02 12.15
CA PRO A 288 -15.23 -8.26 12.35
C PRO A 288 -15.40 -9.04 13.66
N PRO A 289 -16.43 -8.74 14.48
CA PRO A 289 -16.72 -9.60 15.61
C PRO A 289 -16.84 -11.03 15.10
N PRO A 290 -16.33 -12.05 15.84
CA PRO A 290 -16.52 -13.43 15.45
C PRO A 290 -18.01 -13.62 15.17
N GLU A 291 -18.35 -14.18 14.00
CA GLU A 291 -19.72 -14.54 13.66
C GLU A 291 -20.36 -15.11 14.92
N ALA A 292 -21.38 -14.41 15.44
CA ALA A 292 -22.07 -14.89 16.62
C ALA A 292 -22.62 -16.25 16.22
N TRP A 293 -22.04 -17.32 16.75
CA TRP A 293 -22.63 -18.64 16.71
C TRP A 293 -24.09 -18.46 17.12
N ASP A 294 -25.00 -18.65 16.17
CA ASP A 294 -26.44 -18.63 16.40
C ASP A 294 -26.82 -20.07 16.79
N PRO A 295 -27.04 -20.37 18.09
CA PRO A 295 -27.59 -21.64 18.49
C PRO A 295 -29.11 -21.54 18.46
N SER A 296 -29.69 -21.09 17.34
CA SER A 296 -31.12 -21.23 17.13
C SER A 296 -31.44 -22.72 17.06
N PRO A 297 -32.31 -23.25 17.95
CA PRO A 297 -32.74 -24.63 17.85
C PRO A 297 -33.43 -24.84 16.51
N VAL A 298 -33.05 -25.89 15.79
CA VAL A 298 -33.83 -26.40 14.66
C VAL A 298 -35.17 -26.88 15.23
N ASP A 299 -36.15 -25.98 15.29
CA ASP A 299 -37.51 -26.32 15.63
C ASP A 299 -38.17 -26.89 14.36
N GLY A 300 -38.25 -28.21 14.32
CA GLY A 300 -38.71 -28.97 13.17
C GLY A 300 -39.28 -30.32 13.56
N ALA A 301 -39.98 -30.40 14.69
CA ALA A 301 -40.87 -31.50 15.00
C ALA A 301 -42.29 -31.12 14.58
N VAL A 302 -42.75 -31.55 13.40
CA VAL A 302 -44.17 -31.83 13.18
C VAL A 302 -44.37 -32.98 12.18
N ASN A 303 -44.95 -34.06 12.72
CA ASN A 303 -45.67 -35.21 12.13
C ASN A 303 -44.89 -36.29 11.38
#